data_AF-A0A167YF78-F1
#
_entry.id   AF-A0A167YF78-F1
#
_cell.length_a   1.000
_cell.length_b   1.000
_cell.length_c   1.000
_cell.angle_alpha   90.00
_cell.angle_beta   90.00
_cell.angle_gamma   90.00
#
_symmetry.space_group_name_H-M   'P 1'
#
loop_
_entity.id
_entity.type
_entity.pdbx_description
1 polymer ?
#
loop_
_entity_poly.entity_id
_entity_poly.type
_entity_poly.pdbx_seq_one_letter_code
_entity_poly.pdbx_strand_id
1 'polypeptide(L)'
;MAYRGLISFWWLPCLAAVVWLSMLLGMLLSWAVSDHGEVYDYLDPDIKIVYISHVGAGRMKPLFIAGSLLSCLLLDLAMLTERYLRHKRRLLPDATVYEKLLATLSIFFAIVGSIGLVGLAIFDTKNYHILHNLLLAHFLGGYMLAAVCACWECHLLIKRNSESWHR
;
A
#
# COMPACT_ATOMS: atom_id res chain seq x y z
N MET A 1 -0.28 26.13 20.43
CA MET A 1 -0.05 26.92 19.20
C MET A 1 -0.28 26.05 17.97
N ALA A 2 -1.49 26.12 17.43
CA ALA A 2 -1.92 25.38 16.25
C ALA A 2 -1.37 26.07 14.99
N TYR A 3 -0.36 25.50 14.37
CA TYR A 3 0.07 25.96 13.04
C TYR A 3 -0.81 25.29 11.99
N ARG A 4 -1.68 26.13 11.42
CA ARG A 4 -2.38 25.98 10.14
C ARG A 4 -1.39 25.56 9.04
N GLY A 5 -1.32 24.27 8.75
CA GLY A 5 -0.84 23.77 7.47
C GLY A 5 -2.04 23.20 6.74
N LEU A 6 -2.37 23.73 5.55
CA LEU A 6 -3.49 23.28 4.72
C LEU A 6 -3.42 21.79 4.31
N ILE A 7 -2.31 21.11 4.61
CA ILE A 7 -2.10 19.69 4.33
C ILE A 7 -2.06 18.97 5.68
N SER A 8 -3.21 18.43 6.08
CA SER A 8 -3.31 17.49 7.20
C SER A 8 -2.55 16.21 6.81
N PHE A 9 -1.69 15.68 7.68
CA PHE A 9 -0.86 14.51 7.36
C PHE A 9 -1.68 13.26 7.00
N TRP A 10 -2.94 13.22 7.43
CA TRP A 10 -3.95 12.21 7.07
C TRP A 10 -4.30 12.18 5.58
N TRP A 11 -3.99 13.23 4.83
CA TRP A 11 -4.31 13.30 3.40
C TRP A 11 -3.43 12.39 2.55
N LEU A 12 -2.19 12.14 2.97
CA LEU A 12 -1.24 11.28 2.25
C LEU A 12 -1.73 9.83 2.10
N PRO A 13 -2.13 9.11 3.17
CA PRO A 13 -2.66 7.75 3.03
C PRO A 13 -3.99 7.72 2.29
N CYS A 14 -4.85 8.74 2.44
CA CYS A 14 -6.09 8.84 1.66
C CYS A 14 -5.82 9.00 0.16
N LEU A 15 -4.87 9.85 -0.23
CA LEU A 15 -4.45 10.00 -1.62
C LEU A 15 -3.86 8.70 -2.17
N ALA A 16 -3.01 8.01 -1.39
CA ALA A 16 -2.45 6.72 -1.79
C ALA A 16 -3.57 5.71 -2.08
N ALA A 17 -4.57 5.61 -1.20
CA ALA A 17 -5.72 4.73 -1.39
C ALA A 17 -6.57 5.11 -2.62
N VAL A 18 -6.79 6.42 -2.86
CA VAL A 18 -7.53 6.89 -4.03
C VAL A 18 -6.79 6.59 -5.32
N VAL A 19 -5.47 6.83 -5.37
CA VAL A 19 -4.64 6.51 -6.54
C VAL A 19 -4.67 5.01 -6.83
N TRP A 20 -4.49 4.19 -5.80
CA TRP A 20 -4.55 2.73 -5.91
C TRP A 20 -5.90 2.25 -6.44
N LEU A 21 -7.00 2.71 -5.83
CA LEU A 21 -8.35 2.34 -6.23
C LEU A 21 -8.65 2.81 -7.65
N SER A 22 -8.27 4.05 -7.99
CA SER A 22 -8.46 4.60 -9.35
C SER A 22 -7.71 3.79 -10.41
N MET A 23 -6.50 3.32 -10.09
CA MET A 23 -5.74 2.45 -10.99
C MET A 23 -6.43 1.10 -11.20
N LEU A 24 -6.87 0.43 -10.12
CA LEU A 24 -7.59 -0.84 -10.22
C LEU A 24 -8.91 -0.70 -10.97
N LEU A 25 -9.67 0.35 -10.66
CA LEU A 25 -10.96 0.63 -11.26
C LEU A 25 -10.81 1.07 -12.72
N GLY A 26 -9.77 1.83 -13.06
CA GLY A 26 -9.44 2.17 -14.44
C GLY A 26 -9.12 0.94 -15.29
N MET A 27 -8.35 -0.02 -14.75
CA MET A 27 -8.12 -1.30 -15.42
C MET A 27 -9.44 -2.08 -15.57
N LEU A 28 -10.22 -2.20 -14.50
CA LEU A 28 -11.49 -2.93 -14.53
C LEU A 28 -12.50 -2.34 -15.53
N LEU A 29 -12.67 -1.00 -15.53
CA LEU A 29 -13.53 -0.31 -16.49
C LEU A 29 -13.02 -0.44 -17.92
N SER A 30 -11.70 -0.38 -18.13
CA SER A 30 -11.14 -0.52 -19.47
C SER A 30 -11.44 -1.88 -20.08
N TRP A 31 -11.37 -2.95 -19.27
CA TRP A 31 -11.77 -4.30 -19.69
C TRP A 31 -13.28 -4.42 -19.89
N ALA A 32 -14.09 -3.89 -18.97
CA ALA A 32 -15.55 -3.96 -19.09
C ALA A 32 -16.10 -3.20 -20.30
N VAL A 33 -15.49 -2.05 -20.66
CA VAL A 33 -15.99 -1.16 -21.72
C VAL A 33 -15.30 -1.41 -23.07
N SER A 34 -13.97 -1.60 -23.08
CA SER A 34 -13.22 -1.73 -24.34
C SER A 34 -13.18 -3.17 -24.83
N ASP A 35 -12.97 -4.11 -23.91
CA ASP A 35 -12.82 -5.53 -24.23
C ASP A 35 -14.15 -6.29 -24.08
N HIS A 36 -15.27 -5.59 -23.79
CA HIS A 36 -16.63 -6.15 -23.63
C HIS A 36 -16.74 -7.31 -22.63
N GLY A 37 -15.76 -7.44 -21.72
CA GLY A 37 -15.68 -8.58 -20.81
C GLY A 37 -15.21 -9.89 -21.45
N GLU A 38 -14.62 -9.84 -22.65
CA GLU A 38 -14.12 -11.04 -23.33
C GLU A 38 -12.89 -11.63 -22.62
N VAL A 39 -12.79 -12.95 -22.70
CA VAL A 39 -11.65 -13.71 -22.17
C VAL A 39 -10.51 -13.59 -23.18
N TYR A 40 -9.32 -13.20 -22.73
CA TYR A 40 -8.17 -13.03 -23.62
C TYR A 40 -7.72 -14.37 -24.25
N ASP A 41 -7.41 -14.36 -25.55
CA ASP A 41 -7.02 -15.56 -26.34
C ASP A 41 -5.78 -16.31 -25.83
N TYR A 42 -4.97 -15.69 -24.96
CA TYR A 42 -3.79 -16.30 -24.37
C TYR A 42 -4.06 -16.98 -23.02
N LEU A 43 -5.30 -16.91 -22.49
CA LEU A 43 -5.70 -17.73 -21.34
C LEU A 43 -5.94 -19.16 -21.81
N ASP A 44 -5.54 -20.12 -20.96
CA ASP A 44 -5.92 -21.52 -21.13
C ASP A 44 -7.44 -21.62 -21.30
N PRO A 45 -7.97 -22.40 -22.25
CA PRO A 45 -9.42 -22.52 -22.49
C PRO A 45 -10.21 -23.01 -21.26
N ASP A 46 -9.54 -23.62 -20.27
CA ASP A 46 -10.13 -24.04 -19.00
C ASP A 46 -10.29 -22.90 -17.97
N ILE A 47 -9.63 -21.75 -18.16
CA ILE A 47 -9.68 -20.61 -17.23
C ILE A 47 -10.83 -19.68 -17.61
N LYS A 48 -11.95 -19.81 -16.90
CA LYS A 48 -13.15 -18.97 -17.08
C LYS A 48 -13.12 -17.62 -16.35
N ILE A 49 -12.12 -17.36 -15.50
CA ILE A 49 -12.07 -16.16 -14.65
C ILE A 49 -10.89 -15.29 -15.08
N VAL A 50 -11.19 -14.10 -15.60
CA VAL A 50 -10.18 -13.10 -15.95
C VAL A 50 -9.82 -12.29 -14.70
N TYR A 51 -8.61 -12.49 -14.19
CA TYR A 51 -8.05 -11.65 -13.13
C TYR A 51 -7.70 -10.25 -13.65
N ILE A 52 -7.88 -9.22 -12.81
CA ILE A 52 -7.50 -7.83 -13.12
C ILE A 52 -6.00 -7.72 -13.47
N SER A 53 -5.16 -8.59 -12.92
CA SER A 53 -3.74 -8.69 -13.26
C SER A 53 -3.48 -9.09 -14.73
N HIS A 54 -4.43 -9.77 -15.39
CA HIS A 54 -4.35 -10.04 -16.83
C HIS A 54 -4.70 -8.80 -17.66
N VAL A 55 -5.61 -7.96 -17.19
CA VAL A 55 -5.91 -6.67 -17.84
C VAL A 55 -4.72 -5.71 -17.71
N GLY A 56 -4.10 -5.68 -16.53
CA GLY A 56 -2.89 -4.89 -16.25
C GLY A 56 -1.65 -5.34 -17.04
N ALA A 57 -1.62 -6.61 -17.46
CA ALA A 57 -0.60 -7.20 -18.33
C ALA A 57 -0.72 -6.80 -19.81
N GLY A 58 -1.91 -6.33 -20.21
CA GLY A 58 -2.19 -5.91 -21.57
C GLY A 58 -1.75 -4.48 -21.86
N ARG A 59 -2.60 -3.75 -22.58
CA ARG A 59 -2.32 -2.38 -23.04
C ARG A 59 -2.20 -1.35 -21.90
N MET A 60 -2.69 -1.69 -20.71
CA MET A 60 -2.72 -0.81 -19.52
C MET A 60 -1.52 -1.00 -18.57
N LYS A 61 -0.48 -1.73 -18.99
CA LYS A 61 0.75 -1.91 -18.20
C LYS A 61 1.41 -0.58 -17.76
N PRO A 62 1.50 0.47 -18.60
CA PRO A 62 2.06 1.75 -18.16
C PRO A 62 1.24 2.41 -17.04
N LEU A 63 -0.09 2.27 -17.08
CA LEU A 63 -0.98 2.79 -16.04
C LEU A 63 -0.76 2.04 -14.72
N PHE A 64 -0.61 0.72 -14.79
CA PHE A 64 -0.37 -0.12 -13.61
C PHE A 64 0.98 0.19 -12.95
N ILE A 65 2.04 0.38 -13.75
CA ILE A 65 3.36 0.76 -13.23
C ILE A 65 3.33 2.16 -12.61
N ALA A 66 2.78 3.15 -13.32
CA ALA A 66 2.73 4.53 -12.84
C ALA A 66 1.88 4.67 -11.56
N GLY A 67 0.69 4.04 -11.53
CA GLY A 67 -0.20 4.07 -10.37
C GLY A 67 0.38 3.32 -9.17
N SER A 68 1.06 2.19 -9.40
CA SER A 68 1.74 1.44 -8.34
C SER A 68 2.89 2.24 -7.74
N LEU A 69 3.77 2.84 -8.57
CA LEU A 69 4.86 3.70 -8.11
C LEU A 69 4.34 4.89 -7.29
N LEU A 70 3.31 5.57 -7.79
CA LEU A 70 2.72 6.71 -7.10
C LEU A 70 2.10 6.31 -5.76
N SER A 71 1.39 5.17 -5.71
CA SER A 71 0.79 4.65 -4.48
C SER A 71 1.85 4.28 -3.44
N CYS A 72 2.92 3.57 -3.85
CA CYS A 72 4.05 3.24 -2.97
C CYS A 72 4.68 4.50 -2.38
N LEU A 73 5.01 5.48 -3.22
CA LEU A 73 5.64 6.72 -2.77
C LEU A 73 4.76 7.49 -1.78
N LEU A 74 3.45 7.59 -2.05
CA LEU A 74 2.52 8.27 -1.15
C LEU A 74 2.38 7.53 0.20
N LEU A 75 2.36 6.20 0.18
CA LEU A 75 2.25 5.39 1.39
C LEU A 75 3.54 5.41 2.22
N ASP A 76 4.71 5.31 1.59
CA ASP A 76 6.01 5.42 2.26
C ASP A 76 6.19 6.84 2.84
N LEU A 77 5.81 7.89 2.09
CA LEU A 77 5.79 9.25 2.60
C LEU A 77 4.83 9.44 3.76
N ALA A 78 3.67 8.77 3.77
CA ALA A 78 2.75 8.81 4.90
C ALA A 78 3.40 8.28 6.18
N MET A 79 4.07 7.12 6.10
CA MET A 79 4.78 6.50 7.22
C MET A 79 5.97 7.36 7.69
N LEU A 80 6.74 7.93 6.76
CA LEU A 80 7.85 8.83 7.09
C LEU A 80 7.37 10.14 7.73
N THR A 81 6.25 10.68 7.26
CA THR A 81 5.67 11.92 7.79
C THR A 81 5.17 11.71 9.22
N GLU A 82 4.52 10.58 9.49
CA GLU A 82 4.14 10.18 10.84
C GLU A 82 5.35 10.11 11.77
N ARG A 83 6.44 9.45 11.33
CA ARG A 83 7.68 9.37 12.09
C ARG A 83 8.29 10.75 12.37
N TYR A 84 8.33 11.60 11.36
CA TYR A 84 8.86 12.96 11.47
C TYR A 84 8.06 13.81 12.48
N LEU A 85 6.72 13.73 12.43
CA LEU A 85 5.83 14.44 13.34
C LEU A 85 5.97 13.97 14.79
N ARG A 86 6.14 12.66 15.01
CA ARG A 86 6.44 12.08 16.33
C ARG A 86 7.78 12.57 16.87
N HIS A 87 8.79 12.67 16.00
CA HIS A 87 10.12 13.17 16.39
C HIS A 87 10.11 14.67 16.74
N LYS A 88 9.23 15.46 16.12
CA LYS A 88 9.01 16.89 16.43
C LYS A 88 8.08 17.12 17.64
N ARG A 89 7.70 16.07 18.38
CA ARG A 89 6.75 16.09 19.51
C ARG A 89 5.38 16.71 19.16
N ARG A 90 4.98 16.68 17.89
CA ARG A 90 3.64 17.10 17.44
C ARG A 90 2.60 15.97 17.57
N LEU A 91 3.07 14.73 17.61
CA LEU A 91 2.30 13.52 17.92
C LEU A 91 2.86 12.89 19.21
N LEU A 92 2.12 11.95 19.83
CA LEU A 92 2.58 11.27 21.05
C LEU A 92 3.96 10.65 20.81
N PRO A 93 5.00 11.06 21.55
CA PRO A 93 6.34 10.56 21.33
C PRO A 93 6.47 9.12 21.83
N ASP A 94 7.30 8.33 21.15
CA ASP A 94 7.61 6.97 21.57
C ASP A 94 8.56 7.04 22.76
N ALA A 95 8.09 6.57 23.92
CA ALA A 95 8.84 6.62 25.17
C ALA A 95 9.56 5.29 25.40
N THR A 96 8.97 4.18 24.96
CA THR A 96 9.50 2.83 25.18
C THR A 96 10.30 2.32 23.99
N VAL A 97 11.24 1.41 24.26
CA VAL A 97 12.04 0.73 23.22
C VAL A 97 11.15 -0.12 22.32
N TYR A 98 10.09 -0.71 22.87
CA TYR A 98 9.12 -1.50 22.12
C TYR A 98 8.34 -0.67 21.08
N GLU A 99 7.83 0.51 21.46
CA GLU A 99 7.16 1.42 20.51
C GLU A 99 8.10 1.81 19.35
N LYS A 100 9.38 2.11 19.64
CA LYS A 100 10.37 2.44 18.61
C LYS A 100 10.67 1.26 17.68
N LEU A 101 10.74 0.04 18.23
CA LEU A 101 10.98 -1.16 17.43
C LEU A 101 9.81 -1.45 16.49
N LEU A 102 8.57 -1.36 16.99
CA LEU A 102 7.36 -1.57 16.18
C LEU A 102 7.21 -0.52 15.08
N ALA A 103 7.49 0.74 15.37
CA ALA A 103 7.49 1.81 14.38
C ALA A 103 8.53 1.55 13.27
N THR A 104 9.74 1.11 13.66
CA THR A 104 10.82 0.83 12.70
C THR A 104 10.50 -0.40 11.85
N LEU A 105 9.94 -1.46 12.46
CA LEU A 105 9.49 -2.66 11.74
C LEU A 105 8.36 -2.34 10.77
N SER A 106 7.40 -1.51 11.15
CA SER A 106 6.30 -1.08 10.28
C SER A 106 6.83 -0.41 9.01
N ILE A 107 7.75 0.55 9.14
CA ILE A 107 8.38 1.23 8.00
C ILE A 107 9.17 0.25 7.14
N PHE A 108 9.93 -0.66 7.76
CA PHE A 108 10.68 -1.68 7.04
C PHE A 108 9.77 -2.59 6.20
N PHE A 109 8.69 -3.11 6.81
CA PHE A 109 7.72 -3.95 6.10
C PHE A 109 6.96 -3.19 5.02
N ALA A 110 6.68 -1.90 5.22
CA ALA A 110 6.07 -1.05 4.20
C ALA A 110 6.99 -0.90 2.97
N ILE A 111 8.30 -0.65 3.18
CA ILE A 111 9.28 -0.56 2.08
C ILE A 111 9.42 -1.90 1.35
N VAL A 112 9.46 -3.02 2.08
CA VAL A 112 9.49 -4.36 1.48
C VAL A 112 8.23 -4.61 0.65
N GLY A 113 7.06 -4.23 1.15
CA GLY A 113 5.80 -4.26 0.42
C GLY A 113 5.82 -3.39 -0.85
N SER A 114 6.39 -2.18 -0.77
CA SER A 114 6.57 -1.26 -1.89
C SER A 114 7.45 -1.85 -2.99
N ILE A 115 8.56 -2.52 -2.61
CA ILE A 115 9.43 -3.22 -3.57
C ILE A 115 8.69 -4.38 -4.24
N GLY A 116 7.94 -5.17 -3.46
CA GLY A 116 7.11 -6.26 -3.98
C GLY A 116 6.07 -5.77 -4.99
N LEU A 117 5.45 -4.62 -4.72
CA LEU A 117 4.43 -4.02 -5.58
C LEU A 117 5.01 -3.48 -6.89
N VAL A 118 6.16 -2.78 -6.84
CA VAL A 118 6.86 -2.31 -8.03
C VAL A 118 7.35 -3.49 -8.87
N GLY A 119 7.89 -4.52 -8.22
CA GLY A 119 8.27 -5.77 -8.87
C GLY A 119 7.09 -6.41 -9.61
N LEU A 120 5.93 -6.53 -8.95
CA LEU A 120 4.71 -7.06 -9.54
C LEU A 120 4.20 -6.23 -10.73
N ALA A 121 4.40 -4.90 -10.72
CA ALA A 121 4.03 -4.04 -11.83
C ALA A 121 4.92 -4.23 -13.07
N ILE A 122 6.20 -4.59 -12.87
CA ILE A 122 7.16 -4.84 -13.95
C ILE A 122 7.01 -6.26 -14.50
N PHE A 123 6.96 -7.26 -13.59
CA PHE A 123 6.86 -8.67 -13.92
C PHE A 123 5.42 -9.04 -14.31
N ASP A 124 5.25 -9.14 -15.62
CA ASP A 124 3.99 -9.39 -16.30
C ASP A 124 3.44 -10.79 -16.04
N THR A 125 2.12 -10.94 -15.94
CA THR A 125 1.49 -12.28 -15.91
C THR A 125 1.76 -13.03 -17.21
N LYS A 126 1.95 -12.35 -18.34
CA LYS A 126 2.04 -12.97 -19.68
C LYS A 126 3.16 -14.02 -19.86
N ASN A 127 4.29 -13.90 -19.16
CA ASN A 127 5.41 -14.83 -19.29
C ASN A 127 5.75 -15.59 -18.00
N TYR A 128 5.31 -15.09 -16.83
CA TYR A 128 5.71 -15.63 -15.52
C TYR A 128 4.57 -15.61 -14.49
N HIS A 129 3.44 -16.26 -14.80
CA HIS A 129 2.26 -16.33 -13.90
C HIS A 129 2.58 -16.79 -12.47
N ILE A 130 3.47 -17.77 -12.30
CA ILE A 130 3.87 -18.26 -10.96
C ILE A 130 4.65 -17.20 -10.19
N LEU A 131 5.58 -16.49 -10.85
CA LEU A 131 6.38 -15.44 -10.22
C LEU A 131 5.48 -14.25 -9.83
N HIS A 132 4.53 -13.89 -10.70
CA HIS A 132 3.58 -12.82 -10.43
C HIS A 132 2.71 -13.14 -9.19
N ASN A 133 2.20 -14.37 -9.08
CA ASN A 133 1.40 -14.77 -7.91
C ASN A 133 2.23 -14.78 -6.61
N LEU A 134 3.51 -15.17 -6.69
CA LEU A 134 4.41 -15.12 -5.54
C LEU A 134 4.73 -13.67 -5.13
N LEU A 135 4.96 -12.78 -6.10
CA LEU A 135 5.13 -11.35 -5.87
C LEU A 135 3.86 -10.73 -5.26
N LEU A 136 2.68 -11.17 -5.68
CA LEU A 136 1.40 -10.72 -5.12
C LEU A 136 1.27 -11.11 -3.65
N ALA A 137 1.60 -12.36 -3.32
CA ALA A 137 1.61 -12.82 -1.93
C ALA A 137 2.65 -12.06 -1.09
N HIS A 138 3.82 -11.77 -1.66
CA HIS A 138 4.89 -11.02 -0.99
C HIS A 138 4.49 -9.57 -0.69
N PHE A 139 3.94 -8.86 -1.68
CA PHE A 139 3.42 -7.50 -1.53
C PHE A 139 2.31 -7.44 -0.47
N LEU A 140 1.34 -8.34 -0.56
CA LEU A 140 0.18 -8.36 0.34
C LEU A 140 0.61 -8.69 1.77
N GLY A 141 1.47 -9.70 1.94
CA GLY A 141 2.04 -10.07 3.23
C GLY A 141 2.86 -8.94 3.85
N GLY A 142 3.69 -8.26 3.06
CA GLY A 142 4.50 -7.12 3.50
C GLY A 142 3.64 -5.99 4.05
N TYR A 143 2.64 -5.51 3.30
CA TYR A 143 1.77 -4.44 3.77
C TYR A 143 0.83 -4.87 4.91
N MET A 144 0.37 -6.13 4.95
CA MET A 144 -0.39 -6.64 6.10
C MET A 144 0.43 -6.61 7.38
N LEU A 145 1.69 -7.08 7.33
CA LEU A 145 2.58 -7.06 8.49
C LEU A 145 2.87 -5.62 8.92
N ALA A 146 3.12 -4.71 7.98
CA ALA A 146 3.29 -3.29 8.26
C ALA A 146 2.05 -2.71 8.97
N ALA A 147 0.85 -2.98 8.46
CA ALA A 147 -0.41 -2.51 9.05
C ALA A 147 -0.63 -3.07 10.46
N VAL A 148 -0.38 -4.36 10.69
CA VAL A 148 -0.49 -4.97 12.03
C VAL A 148 0.47 -4.31 13.01
N CYS A 149 1.74 -4.09 12.62
CA CYS A 149 2.72 -3.40 13.45
C CYS A 149 2.28 -1.95 13.77
N ALA A 150 1.80 -1.20 12.78
CA ALA A 150 1.32 0.17 12.96
C ALA A 150 0.09 0.24 13.88
N CYS A 151 -0.87 -0.67 13.72
CA CYS A 151 -2.05 -0.74 14.57
C CYS A 151 -1.69 -1.10 16.01
N TRP A 152 -0.76 -2.05 16.20
CA TRP A 152 -0.31 -2.44 17.53
C TRP A 152 0.44 -1.31 18.24
N GLU A 153 1.30 -0.58 17.50
CA GLU A 153 1.96 0.61 18.01
C GLU A 153 0.95 1.66 18.47
N CYS A 154 -0.06 1.97 17.64
CA CYS A 154 -1.15 2.89 17.99
C CYS A 154 -1.89 2.44 19.26
N HIS A 155 -2.19 1.15 19.38
CA HIS A 155 -2.87 0.60 20.54
C HIS A 155 -2.06 0.79 21.84
N LEU A 156 -0.75 0.51 21.81
CA LEU A 156 0.14 0.70 22.95
C LEU A 156 0.20 2.18 23.38
N LEU A 157 0.29 3.10 22.42
CA LEU A 157 0.35 4.53 22.69
C LEU A 157 -0.94 5.06 23.32
N ILE A 158 -2.09 4.59 22.85
CA ILE A 158 -3.40 4.94 23.41
C ILE A 158 -3.50 4.45 24.85
N LYS A 159 -3.13 3.19 25.12
CA LYS A 159 -3.14 2.61 26.46
C LYS A 159 -2.26 3.42 27.42
N ARG A 160 -1.03 3.71 27.03
CA ARG A 160 -0.09 4.52 27.83
C ARG A 160 -0.61 5.93 28.09
N ASN A 161 -1.22 6.56 27.09
CA ASN A 161 -1.82 7.88 27.26
C ASN A 161 -2.93 7.84 28.32
N SER A 162 -3.82 6.83 28.28
CA SER A 162 -4.90 6.69 29.25
C SER A 162 -4.39 6.53 30.69
N GLU A 163 -3.31 5.76 30.91
CA GLU A 163 -2.70 5.57 32.23
C GLU A 163 -2.06 6.86 32.79
N SER A 164 -1.66 7.80 31.92
CA SER A 164 -1.08 9.08 32.34
C SER A 164 -2.10 10.08 32.90
N TRP A 165 -3.39 9.95 32.56
CA TRP A 165 -4.46 10.80 33.12
C TRP A 165 -4.94 10.35 34.49
N HIS A 166 -4.61 9.12 34.89
CA HIS A 166 -5.01 8.53 36.16
C HIS A 166 -3.93 8.64 37.25
N ARG A 167 -2.81 9.31 36.98
CA ARG A 167 -1.76 9.68 37.95
C ARG A 167 -1.69 11.18 38.12
#